data_AF-A0A562GL40-F1
#
_entry.id   AF-A0A562GL40-F1
#
_cell.length_a   1.000
_cell.length_b   1.000
_cell.length_c   1.000
_cell.angle_alpha   90.00
_cell.angle_beta   90.00
_cell.angle_gamma   90.00
#
_symmetry.space_group_name_H-M   'P 1'
#
loop_
_entity.id
_entity.type
_entity.pdbx_description
1 polymer ?
#
loop_
_entity_poly.entity_id
_entity_poly.type
_entity_poly.pdbx_seq_one_letter_code
_entity_poly.pdbx_strand_id
1 'polypeptide(L)'
;MSFSKEGAFMAFVSTNKACGNCKKCAKTSCHIGLAKDTLMYMSETGTKFNDEIPEDILDLIRSLPVVNGRVDHFKALAAYDAVSKICDGCRLQDHDEFCSINITLTALGTLVYGPSFKTEKDKQLGV
;
A
#
# COMPACT_ATOMS: atom_id res chain seq x y z
N MET A 1 -7.14 -3.56 -16.84
CA MET A 1 -6.64 -4.91 -16.48
C MET A 1 -7.26 -5.34 -15.17
N SER A 2 -7.84 -6.53 -15.10
CA SER A 2 -8.36 -7.13 -13.87
C SER A 2 -7.20 -7.38 -12.88
N PHE A 3 -7.47 -7.38 -11.58
CA PHE A 3 -6.50 -7.79 -10.56
C PHE A 3 -5.93 -9.19 -10.86
N SER A 4 -4.63 -9.39 -10.61
CA SER A 4 -3.97 -10.69 -10.71
C SER A 4 -2.94 -10.89 -9.60
N LYS A 5 -2.68 -12.15 -9.24
CA LYS A 5 -1.65 -12.54 -8.26
C LYS A 5 -0.26 -12.08 -8.72
N GLU A 6 0.01 -12.19 -10.02
CA GLU A 6 1.27 -11.79 -10.65
C GLU A 6 1.47 -10.28 -10.56
N GLY A 7 0.40 -9.49 -10.77
CA GLY A 7 0.43 -8.05 -10.59
C GLY A 7 0.80 -7.68 -9.15
N ALA A 8 0.11 -8.28 -8.17
CA ALA A 8 0.40 -8.09 -6.75
C ALA A 8 1.84 -8.46 -6.39
N PHE A 9 2.35 -9.59 -6.91
CA PHE A 9 3.74 -10.01 -6.68
C PHE A 9 4.75 -9.03 -7.31
N MET A 10 4.49 -8.54 -8.52
CA MET A 10 5.38 -7.55 -9.16
C MET A 10 5.41 -6.22 -8.40
N ALA A 11 4.27 -5.77 -7.87
CA ALA A 11 4.25 -4.61 -6.97
C ALA A 11 4.94 -4.88 -5.63
N PHE A 12 4.83 -6.10 -5.08
CA PHE A 12 5.63 -6.50 -3.92
C PHE A 12 7.14 -6.37 -4.21
N VAL A 13 7.60 -6.87 -5.36
CA VAL A 13 9.02 -6.79 -5.76
C VAL A 13 9.48 -5.33 -5.86
N SER A 14 8.68 -4.45 -6.48
CA SER A 14 8.97 -3.01 -6.56
C SER A 14 9.01 -2.35 -5.19
N THR A 15 8.05 -2.66 -4.33
CA THR A 15 7.97 -2.14 -2.95
C THR A 15 9.14 -2.65 -2.10
N ASN A 16 9.54 -3.90 -2.27
CA ASN A 16 10.67 -4.47 -1.55
C ASN A 16 12.00 -3.79 -1.96
N LYS A 17 12.15 -3.37 -3.21
CA LYS A 17 13.32 -2.59 -3.67
C LYS A 17 13.37 -1.18 -3.09
N ALA A 18 12.22 -0.59 -2.73
CA ALA A 18 12.15 0.67 -2.00
C ALA A 18 12.59 0.52 -0.54
N CYS A 19 12.48 -0.68 0.03
CA CYS A 19 13.01 -0.98 1.35
C CYS A 19 14.54 -1.05 1.31
N GLY A 20 15.22 -0.19 2.07
CA GLY A 20 16.69 -0.24 2.26
C GLY A 20 17.19 -1.41 3.11
N ASN A 21 16.48 -2.56 3.13
CA ASN A 21 16.79 -3.74 3.95
C ASN A 21 16.92 -3.45 5.45
N CYS A 22 16.05 -2.59 5.99
CA CYS A 22 16.02 -2.31 7.43
C CYS A 22 15.56 -3.58 8.19
N LYS A 23 16.44 -4.14 9.03
CA LYS A 23 16.15 -5.29 9.90
C LYS A 23 15.07 -5.00 10.97
N LYS A 24 14.68 -3.73 11.15
CA LYS A 24 13.67 -3.28 12.11
C LYS A 24 12.29 -3.02 11.49
N CYS A 25 12.09 -3.28 10.20
CA CYS A 25 10.75 -3.21 9.60
C CYS A 25 9.89 -4.35 10.14
N ALA A 26 9.38 -4.22 11.36
CA ALA A 26 8.30 -5.06 11.85
C ALA A 26 7.02 -4.65 11.11
N LYS A 27 6.23 -5.66 10.74
CA LYS A 27 5.02 -5.59 9.90
C LYS A 27 4.15 -4.34 10.15
N THR A 28 3.94 -4.00 11.42
CA THR A 28 3.02 -2.95 11.88
C THR A 28 3.67 -1.59 12.17
N SER A 29 4.99 -1.48 12.05
CA SER A 29 5.74 -0.29 12.51
C SER A 29 6.19 0.65 11.39
N CYS A 30 5.94 0.28 10.13
CA CYS A 30 6.43 1.02 8.98
C CYS A 30 5.51 0.86 7.78
N HIS A 31 5.24 1.97 7.09
CA HIS A 31 4.54 2.05 5.82
C HIS A 31 4.96 0.99 4.78
N ILE A 32 6.28 0.79 4.58
CA ILE A 32 6.78 -0.21 3.62
C ILE A 32 6.50 -1.64 4.11
N GLY A 33 6.57 -1.88 5.42
CA GLY A 33 6.24 -3.18 6.02
C GLY A 33 4.79 -3.56 5.74
N LEU A 34 3.88 -2.65 6.10
CA LEU A 34 2.44 -2.81 5.86
C LEU A 34 2.13 -3.04 4.38
N ALA A 35 2.69 -2.20 3.50
CA ALA A 35 2.52 -2.34 2.05
C ALA A 35 3.01 -3.71 1.55
N LYS A 36 4.18 -4.18 1.99
CA LYS A 36 4.74 -5.47 1.60
C LYS A 36 3.89 -6.64 2.06
N ASP A 37 3.46 -6.65 3.32
CA ASP A 37 2.66 -7.75 3.86
C ASP A 37 1.32 -7.85 3.14
N THR A 38 0.69 -6.70 2.89
CA THR A 38 -0.58 -6.61 2.17
C THR A 38 -0.43 -7.11 0.73
N LEU A 39 0.64 -6.69 0.02
CA LEU A 39 0.94 -7.17 -1.33
C LEU A 39 1.28 -8.66 -1.38
N MET A 40 2.02 -9.17 -0.40
CA MET A 40 2.35 -10.59 -0.31
C MET A 40 1.09 -11.43 -0.11
N TYR A 41 0.24 -11.05 0.85
CA TYR A 41 -1.05 -11.69 1.08
C TYR A 41 -1.90 -11.74 -0.19
N MET A 42 -2.04 -10.61 -0.90
CA MET A 42 -2.77 -10.56 -2.17
C MET A 42 -2.16 -11.49 -3.23
N SER A 43 -0.83 -11.59 -3.29
CA SER A 43 -0.15 -12.46 -4.25
C SER A 43 -0.31 -13.96 -3.94
N GLU A 44 -0.36 -14.34 -2.66
CA GLU A 44 -0.52 -15.74 -2.23
C GLU A 44 -1.97 -16.19 -2.40
N THR A 45 -2.91 -15.39 -1.90
CA THR A 45 -4.33 -15.75 -1.83
C THR A 45 -5.08 -15.43 -3.12
N GLY A 46 -4.74 -14.34 -3.80
CA GLY A 46 -5.50 -13.80 -4.92
C GLY A 46 -6.78 -13.08 -4.51
N THR A 47 -6.93 -12.76 -3.23
CA THR A 47 -8.01 -11.87 -2.76
C THR A 47 -7.45 -10.47 -2.52
N LYS A 48 -8.30 -9.47 -2.75
CA LYS A 48 -8.05 -8.05 -2.44
C LYS A 48 -8.56 -7.66 -1.05
N PHE A 49 -9.31 -8.53 -0.40
CA PHE A 49 -9.90 -8.31 0.91
C PHE A 49 -9.25 -9.27 1.91
N ASN A 50 -8.89 -8.72 3.07
CA ASN A 50 -8.38 -9.48 4.19
C ASN A 50 -9.19 -9.08 5.42
N ASP A 51 -10.00 -10.02 5.93
CA ASP A 51 -10.89 -9.81 7.07
C ASP A 51 -10.10 -9.62 8.39
N GLU A 52 -8.79 -9.87 8.38
CA GLU A 52 -7.89 -9.62 9.52
C GLU A 52 -7.39 -8.17 9.57
N ILE A 53 -7.70 -7.34 8.57
CA ILE A 53 -7.33 -5.92 8.56
C ILE A 53 -8.23 -5.18 9.56
N PRO A 54 -7.65 -4.43 10.52
CA PRO A 54 -8.44 -3.66 11.46
C PRO A 54 -9.10 -2.45 10.79
N GLU A 55 -10.29 -2.06 11.27
CA GLU A 55 -11.08 -0.96 10.72
C GLU A 55 -10.38 0.41 10.82
N ASP A 56 -9.41 0.57 11.71
CA ASP A 56 -8.65 1.81 11.91
C ASP A 56 -7.32 1.83 11.13
N ILE A 57 -7.07 0.87 10.24
CA ILE A 57 -5.79 0.70 9.55
C ILE A 57 -5.32 1.94 8.79
N LEU A 58 -6.24 2.70 8.18
CA LEU A 58 -5.91 3.88 7.40
C LEU A 58 -5.43 5.03 8.30
N ASP A 59 -6.08 5.21 9.44
CA ASP A 59 -5.68 6.20 10.45
C ASP A 59 -4.38 5.79 11.13
N LEU A 60 -4.23 4.49 11.42
CA LEU A 60 -2.97 3.95 11.92
C LEU A 60 -1.82 4.28 10.95
N ILE A 61 -1.98 3.99 9.66
CA ILE A 61 -0.98 4.30 8.63
C ILE A 61 -0.61 5.78 8.65
N ARG A 62 -1.61 6.68 8.62
CA ARG A 62 -1.38 8.13 8.58
C ARG A 62 -0.73 8.67 9.86
N SER A 63 -0.94 7.98 10.98
CA SER A 63 -0.29 8.30 12.26
C SER A 63 1.16 7.83 12.37
N LEU A 64 1.61 6.91 11.50
CA LEU A 64 2.97 6.40 11.54
C LEU A 64 3.98 7.51 11.20
N PRO A 65 5.13 7.57 11.89
CA PRO A 65 6.15 8.57 11.59
C PRO A 65 6.74 8.34 10.19
N VAL A 66 6.69 9.37 9.35
CA VAL A 66 7.40 9.40 8.08
C VAL A 66 8.87 9.69 8.35
N VAL A 67 9.71 8.66 8.32
CA VAL A 67 11.15 8.83 8.60
C VAL A 67 11.85 9.32 7.33
N ASN A 68 11.86 10.64 7.16
CA ASN A 68 12.55 11.32 6.07
C ASN A 68 14.02 10.86 5.94
N GLY A 69 14.47 10.59 4.72
CA GLY A 69 15.85 10.22 4.41
C GLY A 69 16.22 8.74 4.60
N ARG A 70 15.32 7.88 5.11
CA ARG A 70 15.56 6.42 5.17
C ARG A 70 15.09 5.65 3.94
N VAL A 71 14.18 6.25 3.18
CA VAL A 71 13.62 5.67 1.96
C VAL A 71 13.94 6.62 0.81
N ASP A 72 14.51 6.08 -0.26
CA ASP A 72 14.73 6.83 -1.48
C ASP A 72 13.38 7.22 -2.09
N HIS A 73 13.15 8.52 -2.25
CA HIS A 73 11.86 9.06 -2.71
C HIS A 73 11.48 8.54 -4.11
N PHE A 74 12.43 8.43 -5.03
CA PHE A 74 12.17 7.90 -6.37
C PHE A 74 11.78 6.42 -6.33
N LYS A 75 12.39 5.64 -5.45
CA LYS A 75 12.00 4.23 -5.26
C LYS A 75 10.61 4.10 -4.62
N ALA A 76 10.26 4.96 -3.66
CA ALA A 76 8.93 5.00 -3.07
C ALA A 76 7.87 5.37 -4.12
N LEU A 77 8.15 6.38 -4.95
CA LEU A 77 7.28 6.78 -6.06
C LEU A 77 7.10 5.64 -7.08
N ALA A 78 8.18 4.97 -7.47
CA ALA A 78 8.11 3.83 -8.39
C ALA A 78 7.29 2.66 -7.81
N ALA A 79 7.37 2.42 -6.50
CA ALA A 79 6.54 1.43 -5.82
C ALA A 79 5.06 1.85 -5.82
N TYR A 80 4.77 3.12 -5.52
CA TYR A 80 3.42 3.67 -5.58
C TYR A 80 2.80 3.50 -6.98
N ASP A 81 3.52 3.90 -8.02
CA ASP A 81 3.07 3.75 -9.42
C ASP A 81 2.82 2.29 -9.80
N ALA A 82 3.66 1.36 -9.33
CA ALA A 82 3.48 -0.06 -9.59
C ALA A 82 2.18 -0.59 -8.98
N VAL A 83 1.83 -0.16 -7.76
CA VAL A 83 0.58 -0.53 -7.09
C VAL A 83 -0.62 0.14 -7.76
N SER A 84 -0.51 1.43 -8.13
CA SER A 84 -1.59 2.18 -8.79
C SER A 84 -2.01 1.51 -10.11
N LYS A 85 -1.04 0.97 -10.87
CA LYS A 85 -1.31 0.25 -12.12
C LYS A 85 -2.07 -1.07 -11.94
N ILE A 86 -2.03 -1.67 -10.76
CA ILE A 86 -2.87 -2.82 -10.41
C ILE A 86 -4.33 -2.37 -10.19
N CYS A 87 -4.51 -1.13 -9.71
CA CYS A 87 -5.82 -0.53 -9.48
C CYS A 87 -6.51 -0.09 -10.79
N ASP A 88 -5.75 0.39 -11.79
CA ASP A 88 -6.23 0.95 -13.08
C ASP A 88 -7.06 0.01 -13.98
N GLY A 89 -7.50 -1.14 -13.49
CA GLY A 89 -8.57 -1.87 -14.15
C GLY A 89 -9.43 -2.77 -13.28
N CYS A 90 -9.42 -2.56 -11.97
CA CYS A 90 -10.56 -2.95 -11.16
C CYS A 90 -11.62 -1.86 -11.26
N ARG A 91 -12.91 -2.22 -11.32
CA ARG A 91 -13.96 -1.22 -11.24
C ARG A 91 -13.92 -0.64 -9.83
N LEU A 92 -13.93 0.68 -9.68
CA LEU A 92 -13.91 1.38 -8.38
C LEU A 92 -15.04 0.97 -7.41
N GLN A 93 -16.06 0.30 -7.94
CA GLN A 93 -17.21 -0.28 -7.24
C GLN A 93 -16.84 -1.59 -6.51
N ASP A 94 -15.78 -2.27 -6.95
CA ASP A 94 -15.24 -3.51 -6.37
C ASP A 94 -14.18 -3.22 -5.29
N HIS A 95 -14.19 -1.99 -4.75
CA HIS A 95 -13.28 -1.50 -3.73
C HIS A 95 -14.12 -0.88 -2.60
N ASP A 96 -13.88 -1.30 -1.37
CA ASP A 96 -14.14 -0.50 -0.18
C ASP A 96 -12.85 0.24 0.24
N GLU A 97 -12.91 0.98 1.34
CA GLU A 97 -11.74 1.65 1.93
C GLU A 97 -10.68 0.67 2.46
N PHE A 98 -11.10 -0.54 2.84
CA PHE A 98 -10.25 -1.58 3.44
C PHE A 98 -9.67 -2.56 2.41
N CYS A 99 -9.92 -2.33 1.12
CA CYS A 99 -9.28 -3.05 0.05
C CYS A 99 -7.76 -2.96 0.22
N SER A 100 -7.10 -4.12 0.19
CA SER A 100 -5.65 -4.26 0.37
C SER A 100 -4.84 -3.36 -0.57
N ILE A 101 -5.36 -3.06 -1.76
CA ILE A 101 -4.76 -2.09 -2.68
C ILE A 101 -4.82 -0.67 -2.12
N ASN A 102 -5.97 -0.25 -1.59
CA ASN A 102 -6.15 1.09 -1.01
C ASN A 102 -5.24 1.31 0.19
N ILE A 103 -5.12 0.30 1.06
CA ILE A 103 -4.22 0.31 2.22
C ILE A 103 -2.76 0.45 1.77
N THR A 104 -2.37 -0.33 0.76
CA THR A 104 -1.02 -0.26 0.19
C THR A 104 -0.74 1.12 -0.41
N LEU A 105 -1.68 1.69 -1.16
CA LEU A 105 -1.57 3.03 -1.75
C LEU A 105 -1.52 4.12 -0.67
N THR A 106 -2.30 3.99 0.39
CA THR A 106 -2.27 4.92 1.53
C THR A 106 -0.90 4.87 2.21
N ALA A 107 -0.36 3.68 2.45
CA ALA A 107 0.94 3.51 3.07
C ALA A 107 2.08 4.11 2.22
N LEU A 108 2.13 3.79 0.93
CA LEU A 108 3.15 4.31 0.03
C LEU A 108 2.96 5.80 -0.26
N GLY A 109 1.72 6.24 -0.48
CA GLY A 109 1.40 7.63 -0.72
C GLY A 109 1.72 8.52 0.48
N THR A 110 1.54 8.01 1.71
CA THR A 110 1.99 8.71 2.92
C THR A 110 3.50 8.94 2.94
N LEU A 111 4.30 7.97 2.45
CA LEU A 111 5.75 8.15 2.33
C LEU A 111 6.16 9.13 1.24
N VAL A 112 5.41 9.19 0.14
CA VAL A 112 5.75 10.01 -1.04
C VAL A 112 5.26 11.44 -0.87
N TYR A 113 4.01 11.60 -0.45
CA TYR A 113 3.28 12.87 -0.45
C TYR A 113 3.03 13.42 0.97
N GLY A 114 3.31 12.63 2.01
CA GLY A 114 3.18 13.03 3.41
C GLY A 114 1.91 12.51 4.13
N PRO A 115 1.81 12.73 5.44
CA PRO A 115 0.79 12.13 6.32
C PRO A 115 -0.66 12.55 6.03
N SER A 116 -0.87 13.67 5.34
CA SER A 116 -2.20 14.12 4.91
C SER A 116 -2.64 13.52 3.58
N PHE A 117 -1.88 12.59 3.01
CA PHE A 117 -2.20 11.96 1.75
C PHE A 117 -3.49 11.13 1.86
N LYS A 118 -4.37 11.30 0.88
CA LYS A 118 -5.61 10.54 0.70
C LYS A 118 -5.64 9.99 -0.71
N THR A 119 -5.96 8.71 -0.85
CA THR A 119 -6.15 8.11 -2.18
C THR A 119 -7.39 8.68 -2.85
N GLU A 120 -7.57 8.45 -4.15
CA GLU A 120 -8.82 8.80 -4.83
C GLU A 120 -10.02 8.08 -4.23
N LYS A 121 -9.82 6.88 -3.67
CA LYS A 121 -10.89 6.12 -3.02
C LYS A 121 -11.28 6.72 -1.67
N ASP A 122 -10.30 7.13 -0.86
CA ASP A 122 -10.54 7.82 0.41
C ASP A 122 -11.38 9.08 0.20
N LYS A 123 -11.01 9.90 -0.81
CA LYS A 123 -11.73 11.13 -1.17
C LYS A 123 -13.18 10.88 -1.56
N GLN A 124 -13.47 9.79 -2.28
CA GLN A 124 -14.84 9.44 -2.69
C GLN A 124 -15.70 8.97 -1.53
N LEU A 125 -15.10 8.28 -0.56
CA LEU A 125 -15.79 7.77 0.62
C LEU A 125 -15.89 8.81 1.75
N GLY A 126 -15.15 9.92 1.66
CA GLY A 126 -15.15 10.97 2.66
C GLY A 126 -14.32 10.64 3.91
N VAL A 127 -13.43 9.66 3.81
CA VAL A 127 -12.50 9.22 4.87
C VAL A 127 -11.11 9.81 4.70
#